data_AF-A0A7C4EHV7-F1
#
_entry.id   AF-A0A7C4EHV7-F1
#
_cell.length_a   1.000
_cell.length_b   1.000
_cell.length_c   1.000
_cell.angle_alpha   90.00
_cell.angle_beta   90.00
_cell.angle_gamma   90.00
#
_symmetry.space_group_name_H-M   'P 1'
#
loop_
_entity.id
_entity.type
_entity.pdbx_description
1 polymer ?
#
loop_
_entity_poly.entity_id
_entity_poly.type
_entity_poly.pdbx_seq_one_letter_code
_entity_poly.pdbx_strand_id
1 'polypeptide(L)'
;MQKVCDVPGCNYCGTPETCRLNQLGVGCCGAVVAVEGDGELRRRLLEMGFCNGAAVEVVRRAPLGDPIEFRLRGYCLSLREEQARHVRIVPEAQAK
;
A
#
# COMPACT_ATOMS: atom_id res chain seq x y z
N MET A 1 11.16 25.13 3.31
CA MET A 1 11.96 24.00 3.81
C MET A 1 11.02 22.97 4.43
N GLN A 2 10.49 22.03 3.67
CA GLN A 2 9.84 20.84 4.24
C GLN A 2 9.88 19.76 3.16
N LYS A 3 10.99 19.01 3.12
CA LYS A 3 11.07 17.75 2.36
C LYS A 3 10.19 16.75 3.11
N VAL A 4 8.97 16.65 2.62
CA VAL A 4 7.95 15.71 3.06
C VAL A 4 8.21 14.48 2.19
N CYS A 5 8.68 13.41 2.84
CA CYS A 5 8.95 12.09 2.27
C CYS A 5 10.00 12.03 1.11
N ASP A 6 11.22 11.53 1.36
CA ASP A 6 12.24 11.15 0.33
C ASP A 6 11.84 9.84 -0.39
N VAL A 7 10.56 9.69 -0.67
CA VAL A 7 9.98 8.51 -1.31
C VAL A 7 9.53 8.96 -2.70
N PRO A 8 10.23 8.56 -3.78
CA PRO A 8 9.87 8.98 -5.12
C PRO A 8 8.44 8.51 -5.47
N GLY A 9 7.47 9.44 -5.49
CA GLY A 9 6.08 9.18 -5.88
C GLY A 9 4.98 9.44 -4.85
N CYS A 10 5.27 9.95 -3.64
CA CYS A 10 4.25 10.26 -2.64
C CYS A 10 3.70 11.70 -2.78
N ASN A 11 2.46 11.87 -3.25
CA ASN A 11 1.88 13.20 -3.55
C ASN A 11 1.03 13.82 -2.40
N TYR A 12 0.91 13.18 -1.24
CA TYR A 12 0.07 13.64 -0.12
C TYR A 12 0.59 13.12 1.23
N CYS A 13 1.65 13.70 1.82
CA CYS A 13 2.00 13.41 3.22
C CYS A 13 1.91 14.70 4.09
N GLY A 14 0.69 15.05 4.50
CA GLY A 14 0.39 16.15 5.45
C GLY A 14 0.46 15.73 6.93
N THR A 15 0.71 14.44 7.22
CA THR A 15 0.99 13.88 8.55
C THR A 15 2.07 12.79 8.43
N PRO A 16 3.04 12.72 9.35
CA PRO A 16 4.38 12.17 9.07
C PRO A 16 4.52 10.64 9.09
N GLU A 17 3.48 9.85 9.36
CA GLU A 17 3.68 8.44 9.74
C GLU A 17 2.88 7.39 8.95
N THR A 18 1.78 7.74 8.26
CA THR A 18 0.98 6.75 7.50
C THR A 18 0.41 7.31 6.19
N CYS A 19 0.45 6.51 5.13
CA CYS A 19 -0.11 6.78 3.80
C CYS A 19 -1.08 5.67 3.37
N ARG A 20 -1.88 5.89 2.32
CA ARG A 20 -2.72 4.84 1.73
C ARG A 20 -1.93 4.00 0.73
N LEU A 21 -2.26 2.71 0.65
CA LEU A 21 -1.61 1.80 -0.29
C LEU A 21 -1.83 2.24 -1.76
N ASN A 22 -3.00 2.82 -2.09
CA ASN A 22 -3.26 3.36 -3.44
C ASN A 22 -2.49 4.65 -3.79
N GLN A 23 -1.82 5.29 -2.83
CA GLN A 23 -1.00 6.48 -3.05
C GLN A 23 0.48 6.15 -3.26
N LEU A 24 0.86 4.88 -3.03
CA LEU A 24 2.24 4.44 -3.13
C LEU A 24 2.65 4.25 -4.60
N GLY A 25 3.78 4.83 -5.01
CA GLY A 25 4.29 4.71 -6.38
C GLY A 25 4.70 3.29 -6.76
N VAL A 26 4.72 2.99 -8.07
CA VAL A 26 5.26 1.70 -8.56
C VAL A 26 6.74 1.60 -8.20
N GLY A 27 7.16 0.45 -7.67
CA GLY A 27 8.51 0.20 -7.17
C GLY A 27 8.75 0.65 -5.72
N CYS A 28 7.76 1.27 -5.07
CA CYS A 28 7.84 1.62 -3.66
C CYS A 28 7.31 0.47 -2.78
N CYS A 29 7.83 0.41 -1.56
CA CYS A 29 7.48 -0.58 -0.55
C CYS A 29 7.10 0.07 0.79
N GLY A 30 6.43 -0.69 1.64
CA GLY A 30 6.03 -0.27 2.97
C GLY A 30 5.41 -1.40 3.78
N ALA A 31 5.14 -1.16 5.06
CA ALA A 31 4.46 -2.08 5.94
C ALA A 31 3.02 -1.65 6.19
N VAL A 32 2.08 -2.60 6.14
CA VAL A 32 0.67 -2.38 6.50
C VAL A 32 0.57 -2.05 7.98
N VAL A 33 -0.12 -0.96 8.32
CA VAL A 33 -0.37 -0.55 9.72
C VAL A 33 -1.78 -0.90 10.14
N ALA A 34 -2.74 -0.68 9.24
CA ALA A 34 -4.14 -0.90 9.50
C ALA A 34 -4.90 -1.13 8.20
N VAL A 35 -5.98 -1.91 8.30
CA VAL A 35 -6.96 -2.08 7.24
C VAL A 35 -8.29 -1.53 7.71
N GLU A 36 -8.71 -0.44 7.09
CA GLU A 36 -10.01 0.21 7.28
C GLU A 36 -11.05 -0.41 6.31
N GLY A 37 -12.30 0.06 6.34
CA GLY A 37 -13.38 -0.43 5.47
C GLY A 37 -14.32 -1.45 6.14
N ASP A 38 -15.31 -1.91 5.38
CA ASP A 38 -16.36 -2.82 5.86
C ASP A 38 -15.81 -4.15 6.40
N GLY A 39 -16.57 -4.76 7.31
CA GLY A 39 -16.17 -6.00 7.99
C GLY A 39 -15.80 -7.14 7.05
N GLU A 40 -16.54 -7.31 5.95
CA GLU A 40 -16.23 -8.31 4.91
C GLU A 40 -14.96 -7.97 4.14
N LEU A 41 -14.80 -6.71 3.72
CA LEU A 41 -13.61 -6.24 3.00
C LEU A 41 -12.35 -6.45 3.84
N ARG A 42 -12.38 -5.98 5.09
CA ARG A 42 -11.28 -6.10 6.03
C ARG A 42 -10.92 -7.56 6.28
N ARG A 43 -11.91 -8.44 6.48
CA ARG A 43 -11.68 -9.87 6.65
C ARG A 43 -10.99 -10.48 5.42
N ARG A 44 -11.49 -10.18 4.23
CA ARG A 44 -10.91 -10.66 2.96
C ARG A 44 -9.47 -10.17 2.76
N LEU A 45 -9.18 -8.92 3.07
CA LEU A 45 -7.83 -8.34 3.00
C LEU A 45 -6.88 -9.05 3.98
N LEU A 46 -7.32 -9.29 5.21
CA LEU A 46 -6.55 -10.04 6.21
C LEU A 46 -6.29 -11.48 5.76
N GLU A 47 -7.30 -12.17 5.19
CA GLU A 47 -7.17 -13.52 4.64
C GLU A 47 -6.21 -13.59 3.45
N MET A 48 -6.14 -12.54 2.64
CA MET A 48 -5.16 -12.41 1.55
C MET A 48 -3.74 -12.09 2.04
N GLY A 49 -3.57 -11.72 3.31
CA GLY A 49 -2.27 -11.46 3.93
C GLY A 49 -1.96 -10.00 4.25
N PHE A 50 -2.90 -9.07 4.00
CA PHE A 50 -2.78 -7.66 4.39
C PHE A 50 -3.07 -7.50 5.89
N CYS A 51 -2.11 -7.91 6.70
CA CYS A 51 -2.14 -7.83 8.16
C CYS A 51 -1.12 -6.81 8.66
N ASN A 52 -1.29 -6.34 9.89
CA ASN A 52 -0.38 -5.36 10.48
C ASN A 52 1.07 -5.90 10.49
N GLY A 53 2.02 -5.08 10.02
CA GLY A 53 3.42 -5.44 9.83
C GLY A 53 3.70 -6.22 8.52
N ALA A 54 2.70 -6.47 7.68
CA ALA A 54 2.94 -7.13 6.39
C ALA A 54 3.68 -6.18 5.44
N ALA A 55 4.86 -6.62 4.98
CA ALA A 55 5.59 -5.94 3.93
C ALA A 55 4.84 -6.08 2.59
N VAL A 56 4.62 -4.94 1.94
CA VAL A 56 3.94 -4.81 0.66
C VAL A 56 4.75 -3.91 -0.27
N GLU A 57 4.89 -4.33 -1.52
CA GLU A 57 5.55 -3.58 -2.59
C GLU A 57 4.59 -3.39 -3.76
N VAL A 58 4.58 -2.22 -4.39
CA VAL A 58 3.79 -1.99 -5.61
C VAL A 58 4.60 -2.47 -6.80
N VAL A 59 4.17 -3.57 -7.42
CA VAL A 59 4.86 -4.15 -8.57
C VAL A 59 4.53 -3.38 -9.84
N ARG A 60 3.24 -3.14 -10.07
CA ARG A 60 2.73 -2.48 -11.28
C ARG A 60 1.33 -1.94 -11.05
N ARG A 61 0.97 -0.91 -11.80
CA ARG A 61 -0.41 -0.43 -11.91
C ARG A 61 -0.91 -0.71 -13.32
N ALA A 62 -2.19 -1.06 -13.43
CA ALA A 62 -2.84 -1.10 -14.73
C ALA A 62 -2.77 0.27 -15.43
N PRO A 63 -2.75 0.32 -16.77
CA PRO A 63 -2.68 1.57 -17.52
C PRO A 63 -3.85 2.53 -17.25
N LEU A 64 -5.00 1.99 -16.84
CA LEU A 64 -6.19 2.76 -16.45
C LEU A 64 -6.25 3.10 -14.94
N GLY A 65 -5.21 2.77 -14.16
CA GLY A 65 -5.14 3.03 -12.72
C GLY A 65 -5.67 1.90 -11.83
N ASP A 66 -6.54 1.03 -12.35
CA ASP A 66 -7.13 -0.13 -11.66
C ASP A 66 -7.10 -1.37 -12.56
N PRO A 67 -6.78 -2.58 -12.04
CA PRO A 67 -6.29 -2.89 -10.68
C PRO A 67 -4.79 -2.62 -10.48
N ILE A 68 -4.35 -2.63 -9.22
CA ILE A 68 -2.96 -2.44 -8.80
C ILE A 68 -2.39 -3.77 -8.33
N GLU A 69 -1.19 -4.11 -8.78
CA GLU A 69 -0.49 -5.34 -8.40
C GLU A 69 0.51 -5.06 -7.28
N PHE A 70 0.42 -5.87 -6.23
CA PHE A 70 1.21 -5.77 -5.02
C PHE A 70 1.96 -7.06 -4.76
N ARG A 71 3.20 -6.98 -4.29
CA ARG A 71 3.97 -8.14 -3.82
C ARG A 71 3.88 -8.22 -2.31
N LEU A 72 3.45 -9.37 -1.80
CA LEU A 72 3.30 -9.64 -0.38
C LEU A 72 3.85 -11.03 -0.09
N ARG A 73 4.72 -11.17 0.92
CA ARG A 73 5.33 -12.46 1.33
C ARG A 73 5.87 -13.32 0.17
N GLY A 74 6.37 -12.69 -0.89
CA GLY A 74 6.96 -13.37 -2.04
C GLY A 74 6.00 -13.74 -3.18
N TYR A 75 4.71 -13.44 -3.09
CA TYR A 75 3.73 -13.62 -4.18
C TYR A 75 3.10 -12.29 -4.61
N CYS A 76 2.61 -12.24 -5.85
CA CYS A 76 1.91 -11.08 -6.40
C CYS A 76 0.40 -11.21 -6.23
N LEU A 77 -0.25 -10.15 -5.78
CA LEU A 77 -1.70 -10.03 -5.65
C LEU A 77 -2.18 -8.78 -6.37
N SER A 78 -3.24 -8.94 -7.15
CA SER A 78 -3.93 -7.82 -7.79
C SER A 78 -5.12 -7.39 -6.93
N LEU A 79 -5.10 -6.13 -6.50
CA LEU A 79 -6.14 -5.51 -5.69
C LEU A 79 -6.76 -4.35 -6.47
N ARG A 80 -8.06 -4.17 -6.32
CA ARG A 80 -8.72 -2.98 -6.87
C ARG A 80 -8.26 -1.73 -6.15
N GLU A 81 -8.25 -0.59 -6.86
CA GLU A 81 -7.92 0.71 -6.30
C GLU A 81 -8.81 1.02 -5.08
N GLU A 82 -10.11 0.71 -5.17
CA GLU A 82 -11.07 0.90 -4.08
C GLU A 82 -10.63 0.17 -2.79
N GLN A 83 -10.13 -1.06 -2.92
CA GLN A 83 -9.71 -1.87 -1.78
C GLN A 83 -8.38 -1.36 -1.22
N ALA A 84 -7.46 -0.95 -2.10
CA ALA A 84 -6.17 -0.38 -1.70
C ALA A 84 -6.32 0.99 -0.99
N ARG A 85 -7.40 1.74 -1.21
CA ARG A 85 -7.69 2.98 -0.48
C ARG A 85 -7.95 2.75 1.01
N HIS A 86 -8.42 1.57 1.36
CA HIS A 86 -8.73 1.18 2.73
C HIS A 86 -7.52 0.65 3.51
N VAL A 87 -6.39 0.42 2.85
CA VAL A 87 -5.18 -0.08 3.51
C VAL A 87 -4.25 1.07 3.84
N ARG A 88 -3.93 1.25 5.13
CA ARG A 88 -2.89 2.17 5.61
C ARG A 88 -1.55 1.47 5.69
N ILE A 89 -0.52 2.15 5.23
CA ILE A 89 0.86 1.69 5.25
C ILE A 89 1.81 2.76 5.80
N VAL A 90 2.94 2.32 6.33
CA VAL A 90 4.13 3.15 6.53
C VAL A 90 5.08 2.87 5.36
N PRO A 91 5.48 3.88 4.56
CA PRO A 91 6.48 3.66 3.52
C PRO A 91 7.81 3.27 4.16
N GLU A 92 8.45 2.23 3.64
CA GLU A 92 9.76 1.75 4.10
C GLU A 92 10.71 1.64 2.91
N ALA A 93 11.96 2.05 3.10
CA ALA A 93 12.94 2.19 2.03
C ALA A 93 13.57 0.86 1.54
N GLN A 94 13.00 -0.31 1.86
CA GLN A 94 13.62 -1.58 1.50
C GLN A 94 12.67 -2.79 1.49
N ALA A 95 12.57 -3.42 0.32
CA ALA A 95 12.38 -4.87 0.23
C ALA A 95 13.79 -5.50 0.18
N LYS A 96 14.07 -6.38 1.13
CA LYS A 96 15.34 -7.09 1.28
C LYS A 96 15.55 -8.15 0.19
#